data_AF-A0A8S3IK76-F1
#
_entry.id   AF-A0A8S3IK76-F1
#
_cell.length_a   1.000
_cell.length_b   1.000
_cell.length_c   1.000
_cell.angle_alpha   90.00
_cell.angle_beta   90.00
_cell.angle_gamma   90.00
#
_symmetry.space_group_name_H-M   'P 1'
#
loop_
_entity.id
_entity.type
_entity.pdbx_description
1 polymer ?
#
loop_
_entity_poly.entity_id
_entity_poly.type
_entity_poly.pdbx_seq_one_letter_code
_entity_poly.pdbx_strand_id
1 'polypeptide(L)'
;LFEQILEQSTDEIFTGSNWLLCTLGLTNSGKTHTMFGTPKDPGLIPQCLQRIFLHIGYNIDTKVLYKPDGLENLVQTNMNNLQDEINYRKYIFKDDKDDYRRTRLQSIVQDQPSVLDDHSVEDEHYSIWISFFELYNESVFDLLIKPSAMKKRKALRLMQNNESTVIRDLVQIPVFDLKEAEDTIRFGYANRATSKTDLNEASSRSHAVLCITLITIDEFEEEPTMSHMCKFH
;
A
#
# COMPACT_ATOMS: atom_id res chain seq x y z
N LEU A 1 -6.41 17.17 -16.47
CA LEU A 1 -5.08 16.72 -16.01
C LEU A 1 -5.19 15.79 -14.80
N PHE A 2 -5.73 16.25 -13.66
CA PHE A 2 -5.85 15.42 -12.46
C PHE A 2 -6.68 14.15 -12.69
N GLU A 3 -7.92 14.29 -13.20
CA GLU A 3 -8.78 13.15 -13.56
C GLU A 3 -8.18 12.23 -14.62
N GLN A 4 -7.57 12.81 -15.66
CA GLN A 4 -6.92 12.03 -16.71
C GLN A 4 -5.75 11.19 -16.18
N ILE A 5 -4.95 11.74 -15.27
CA ILE A 5 -3.88 11.02 -14.59
C ILE A 5 -4.47 9.90 -13.74
N LEU A 6 -5.55 10.17 -13.01
CA LEU A 6 -6.24 9.17 -12.19
C LEU A 6 -6.73 8.02 -13.07
N GLU A 7 -7.54 8.29 -14.09
CA GLU A 7 -8.07 7.32 -15.04
C GLU A 7 -6.97 6.43 -15.62
N GLN A 8 -5.95 7.06 -16.22
CA GLN A 8 -4.85 6.31 -16.83
C GLN A 8 -4.13 5.43 -15.80
N SER A 9 -3.79 5.98 -14.63
CA SER A 9 -3.08 5.22 -13.60
C SER A 9 -3.88 4.05 -13.02
N THR A 10 -5.20 4.22 -12.91
CA THR A 10 -6.07 3.17 -12.36
C THR A 10 -6.37 2.11 -13.40
N ASP A 11 -6.47 2.44 -14.67
CA ASP A 11 -6.75 1.43 -15.69
C ASP A 11 -5.49 0.60 -15.99
N GLU A 12 -4.33 1.27 -16.11
CA GLU A 12 -3.06 0.61 -16.41
C GLU A 12 -2.62 -0.37 -15.30
N ILE A 13 -2.91 -0.08 -14.02
CA ILE A 13 -2.52 -0.98 -12.92
C ILE A 13 -3.22 -2.34 -13.00
N PHE A 14 -4.49 -2.38 -13.45
CA PHE A 14 -5.23 -3.64 -13.63
C PHE A 14 -4.76 -4.43 -14.86
N THR A 15 -4.13 -3.78 -15.84
CA THR A 15 -3.50 -4.46 -16.99
C THR A 15 -2.12 -5.06 -16.67
N GLY A 16 -1.67 -5.01 -15.41
CA GLY A 16 -0.33 -5.46 -15.01
C GLY A 16 0.78 -4.42 -15.22
N SER A 17 0.44 -3.18 -15.61
CA SER A 17 1.44 -2.14 -15.88
C SER A 17 1.87 -1.41 -14.61
N ASN A 18 3.18 -1.15 -14.49
CA ASN A 18 3.74 -0.36 -13.41
C ASN A 18 3.58 1.15 -13.68
N TRP A 19 3.15 1.88 -12.66
CA TRP A 19 2.90 3.31 -12.75
C TRP A 19 3.69 4.10 -11.71
N LEU A 20 4.30 5.21 -12.16
CA LEU A 20 5.16 6.06 -11.33
C LEU A 20 4.71 7.52 -11.41
N LEU A 21 4.40 8.10 -10.25
CA LEU A 21 4.08 9.52 -10.13
C LEU A 21 4.94 10.23 -9.10
N CYS A 22 5.55 11.31 -9.55
CA CYS A 22 6.43 12.13 -8.74
C CYS A 22 5.89 13.56 -8.66
N THR A 23 5.86 14.13 -7.45
CA THR A 23 5.64 15.57 -7.30
C THR A 23 6.96 16.29 -7.05
N LEU A 24 7.28 17.24 -7.92
CA LEU A 24 8.51 18.04 -7.85
C LEU A 24 8.16 19.50 -7.59
N GLY A 25 8.92 20.15 -6.71
CA GLY A 25 8.69 21.55 -6.37
C GLY A 25 9.38 21.97 -5.08
N LEU A 26 9.44 23.27 -4.84
CA LEU A 26 10.03 23.85 -3.63
C LEU A 26 9.23 23.47 -2.37
N THR A 27 9.84 23.64 -1.18
CA THR A 27 9.09 23.49 0.08
C THR A 27 7.89 24.43 0.08
N ASN A 28 6.75 23.97 0.61
CA ASN A 28 5.50 24.71 0.65
C ASN A 28 4.84 24.98 -0.73
N SER A 29 5.31 24.35 -1.80
CA SER A 29 4.72 24.49 -3.15
C SER A 29 3.46 23.64 -3.38
N GLY A 30 2.90 23.05 -2.34
CA GLY A 30 1.68 22.23 -2.43
C GLY A 30 1.87 20.75 -2.79
N LYS A 31 3.10 20.21 -2.88
CA LYS A 31 3.34 18.78 -3.22
C LYS A 31 2.52 17.80 -2.39
N THR A 32 2.56 17.94 -1.06
CA THR A 32 1.78 17.08 -0.14
C THR A 32 0.28 17.27 -0.36
N HIS A 33 -0.18 18.50 -0.64
CA HIS A 33 -1.57 18.79 -0.94
C HIS A 33 -2.02 18.18 -2.27
N THR A 34 -1.19 18.19 -3.31
CA THR A 34 -1.52 17.52 -4.58
C THR A 34 -1.63 16.00 -4.40
N MET A 35 -0.71 15.40 -3.64
CA MET A 35 -0.69 13.95 -3.46
C MET A 35 -1.74 13.42 -2.49
N PHE A 36 -2.03 14.14 -1.41
CA PHE A 36 -2.94 13.68 -0.35
C PHE A 36 -4.15 14.57 -0.14
N GLY A 37 -3.98 15.87 -0.36
CA GLY A 37 -5.01 16.86 -0.12
C GLY A 37 -5.41 16.92 1.34
N THR A 38 -6.69 17.17 1.57
CA THR A 38 -7.33 17.22 2.89
C THR A 38 -8.55 16.29 2.88
N PRO A 39 -9.14 15.96 4.05
CA PRO A 39 -10.38 15.19 4.08
C PRO A 39 -11.55 15.82 3.31
N LYS A 40 -11.53 17.13 3.08
CA LYS A 40 -12.56 17.85 2.32
C LYS A 40 -12.23 17.99 0.82
N ASP A 41 -10.96 17.85 0.47
CA ASP A 41 -10.43 18.01 -0.88
C ASP A 41 -9.31 16.99 -1.07
N PRO A 42 -9.65 15.71 -1.30
CA PRO A 42 -8.68 14.62 -1.33
C PRO A 42 -7.72 14.76 -2.51
N GLY A 43 -6.46 14.39 -2.32
CA GLY A 43 -5.43 14.41 -3.36
C GLY A 43 -5.42 13.15 -4.23
N LEU A 44 -4.37 12.99 -5.05
CA LEU A 44 -4.27 11.88 -6.01
C LEU A 44 -4.26 10.49 -5.36
N ILE A 45 -3.65 10.34 -4.19
CA ILE A 45 -3.53 9.05 -3.51
C ILE A 45 -4.88 8.53 -2.99
N PRO A 46 -5.60 9.27 -2.13
CA PRO A 46 -6.90 8.81 -1.66
C PRO A 46 -7.90 8.59 -2.81
N GLN A 47 -7.87 9.43 -3.86
CA GLN A 47 -8.73 9.25 -5.03
C GLN A 47 -8.36 8.00 -5.87
N CYS A 48 -7.07 7.73 -6.10
CA CYS A 48 -6.64 6.48 -6.76
C CYS A 48 -7.06 5.25 -5.94
N LEU A 49 -6.82 5.26 -4.63
CA LEU A 49 -7.20 4.14 -3.76
C LEU A 49 -8.71 3.90 -3.81
N GLN A 50 -9.52 4.96 -3.70
CA GLN A 50 -10.96 4.84 -3.80
C GLN A 50 -11.39 4.18 -5.11
N ARG A 51 -10.83 4.60 -6.25
CA ARG A 51 -11.11 3.99 -7.56
C ARG A 51 -10.67 2.53 -7.64
N ILE A 52 -9.47 2.19 -7.15
CA ILE A 52 -8.96 0.82 -7.11
C ILE A 52 -9.90 -0.08 -6.27
N PHE A 53 -10.29 0.36 -5.07
CA PHE A 53 -11.20 -0.42 -4.22
C PHE A 53 -12.62 -0.50 -4.80
N LEU A 54 -13.09 0.53 -5.51
CA LEU A 54 -14.36 0.47 -6.23
C LEU A 54 -14.33 -0.53 -7.38
N HIS A 55 -13.22 -0.62 -8.11
CA HIS A 55 -13.03 -1.57 -9.21
C HIS A 55 -12.94 -3.01 -8.69
N ILE A 56 -12.15 -3.25 -7.64
CA ILE A 56 -11.98 -4.59 -7.04
C ILE A 56 -13.28 -5.10 -6.38
N GLY A 57 -14.09 -4.19 -5.83
CA GLY A 57 -15.37 -4.53 -5.21
C GLY A 57 -15.25 -5.61 -4.12
N TYR A 58 -15.92 -6.74 -4.32
CA TYR A 58 -15.93 -7.87 -3.38
C TYR A 58 -14.82 -8.89 -3.63
N ASN A 59 -14.04 -8.75 -4.71
CA ASN A 59 -13.05 -9.73 -5.15
C ASN A 59 -11.68 -9.57 -4.46
N ILE A 60 -11.68 -8.99 -3.26
CA ILE A 60 -10.46 -8.81 -2.48
C ILE A 60 -10.04 -10.11 -1.79
N ASP A 61 -8.81 -10.54 -2.04
CA ASP A 61 -8.18 -11.67 -1.38
C ASP A 61 -7.80 -11.34 0.07
N THR A 62 -8.71 -11.67 0.97
CA THR A 62 -8.51 -11.59 2.42
C THR A 62 -7.70 -12.76 3.00
N LYS A 63 -7.44 -13.82 2.21
CA LYS A 63 -6.65 -14.99 2.63
C LYS A 63 -5.15 -14.73 2.47
N VAL A 64 -4.76 -13.69 1.74
CA VAL A 64 -3.36 -13.30 1.53
C VAL A 64 -2.58 -14.45 0.87
N LEU A 65 -3.12 -14.99 -0.22
CA LEU A 65 -2.59 -16.18 -0.91
C LEU A 65 -1.18 -15.97 -1.42
N TYR A 66 -0.90 -14.77 -1.92
CA TYR A 66 0.40 -14.34 -2.39
C TYR A 66 0.82 -13.07 -1.69
N LYS A 67 2.13 -12.91 -1.53
CA LYS A 67 2.74 -11.70 -1.01
C LYS A 67 3.89 -11.25 -1.92
N PRO A 68 4.10 -9.94 -2.02
CA PRO A 68 5.31 -9.43 -2.66
C PRO A 68 6.55 -9.81 -1.83
N ASP A 69 7.64 -10.09 -2.55
CA ASP A 69 9.00 -10.21 -2.01
C ASP A 69 9.86 -9.12 -2.68
N GLY A 70 9.73 -7.90 -2.16
CA GLY A 70 10.30 -6.70 -2.76
C GLY A 70 9.37 -6.05 -3.79
N LEU A 71 9.94 -5.53 -4.87
CA LEU A 71 9.24 -4.78 -5.92
C LEU A 71 9.00 -5.57 -7.21
N GLU A 72 9.49 -6.80 -7.31
CA GLU A 72 9.46 -7.54 -8.58
C GLU A 72 9.09 -9.01 -8.41
N ASN A 73 9.36 -9.59 -7.24
CA ASN A 73 9.07 -10.99 -7.00
C ASN A 73 7.76 -11.15 -6.23
N LEU A 74 7.09 -12.26 -6.49
CA LEU A 74 5.94 -12.72 -5.76
C LEU A 74 6.22 -14.09 -5.15
N VAL A 75 5.76 -14.30 -3.92
CA VAL A 75 5.87 -15.60 -3.26
C VAL A 75 4.51 -16.02 -2.71
N GLN A 76 4.22 -17.32 -2.78
CA GLN A 76 3.04 -17.87 -2.14
C GLN A 76 3.18 -17.77 -0.62
N THR A 77 2.14 -17.29 0.04
CA THR A 77 2.13 -17.16 1.49
C THR A 77 1.99 -18.53 2.14
N ASN A 78 2.74 -18.76 3.22
CA ASN A 78 2.60 -19.92 4.08
C ASN A 78 2.16 -19.50 5.49
N MET A 79 1.81 -20.47 6.33
CA MET A 79 1.30 -20.22 7.70
C MET A 79 2.23 -19.39 8.57
N ASN A 80 3.55 -19.55 8.42
CA ASN A 80 4.53 -18.79 9.21
C ASN A 80 4.59 -17.33 8.77
N ASN A 81 4.69 -17.09 7.45
CA ASN A 81 4.73 -15.76 6.87
C ASN A 81 3.42 -15.01 7.14
N LEU A 82 2.26 -15.68 7.04
CA LEU A 82 0.95 -15.09 7.32
C LEU A 82 0.85 -14.55 8.76
N GLN A 83 1.44 -15.26 9.72
CA GLN A 83 1.41 -14.84 11.12
C GLN A 83 2.20 -13.55 11.34
N ASP A 84 3.34 -13.39 10.66
CA ASP A 84 4.13 -12.16 10.68
C ASP A 84 3.36 -10.99 10.09
N GLU A 85 2.70 -11.17 8.93
CA GLU A 85 1.89 -10.12 8.31
C GLU A 85 0.72 -9.69 9.22
N ILE A 86 0.02 -10.66 9.83
CA ILE A 86 -1.04 -10.37 10.81
C ILE A 86 -0.49 -9.57 12.00
N ASN A 87 0.72 -9.90 12.47
CA ASN A 87 1.33 -9.21 13.59
C ASN A 87 1.70 -7.76 13.24
N TYR A 88 2.22 -7.49 12.04
CA TYR A 88 2.47 -6.13 11.57
C TYR A 88 1.17 -5.31 11.48
N ARG A 89 0.12 -5.90 10.90
CA ARG A 89 -1.21 -5.28 10.79
C ARG A 89 -1.77 -4.87 12.15
N LYS A 90 -1.64 -5.71 13.19
CA LYS A 90 -2.07 -5.39 14.57
C LYS A 90 -1.44 -4.11 15.12
N TYR A 91 -0.23 -3.75 14.69
CA TYR A 91 0.44 -2.54 15.20
C TYR A 91 -0.05 -1.25 14.54
N ILE A 92 -0.56 -1.34 13.30
CA ILE A 92 -1.08 -0.20 12.55
C ILE A 92 -2.56 0.02 12.92
N PHE A 93 -3.35 -1.05 13.00
CA PHE A 93 -4.80 -0.99 13.21
C PHE A 93 -5.24 -1.20 14.66
N LYS A 94 -4.51 -0.63 15.63
CA LYS A 94 -4.68 -0.90 17.07
C LYS A 94 -6.06 -0.61 17.67
N ASP A 95 -6.95 0.09 16.97
CA ASP A 95 -8.11 0.78 17.54
C ASP A 95 -9.47 0.46 16.91
N ASP A 96 -9.63 -0.68 16.22
CA ASP A 96 -10.98 -1.16 15.91
C ASP A 96 -11.33 -2.32 16.84
N LYS A 97 -12.20 -2.03 17.81
CA LYS A 97 -12.90 -3.01 18.63
C LYS A 97 -13.21 -4.25 17.79
N ASP A 98 -12.69 -5.38 18.23
CA ASP A 98 -12.70 -6.71 17.61
C ASP A 98 -14.07 -7.26 17.14
N ASP A 99 -15.15 -6.48 17.21
CA ASP A 99 -16.51 -6.89 16.83
C ASP A 99 -16.74 -6.86 15.31
N TYR A 100 -16.51 -5.75 14.62
CA TYR A 100 -16.90 -5.62 13.19
C TYR A 100 -16.14 -6.59 12.28
N ARG A 101 -14.85 -6.82 12.57
CA ARG A 101 -13.97 -7.67 11.76
C ARG A 101 -14.29 -9.15 11.92
N ARG A 102 -14.66 -9.57 13.14
CA ARG A 102 -15.06 -10.95 13.43
C ARG A 102 -16.45 -11.24 12.87
N THR A 103 -17.35 -10.26 12.89
CA THR A 103 -18.68 -10.35 12.26
C THR A 103 -18.57 -10.47 10.74
N ARG A 104 -17.68 -9.72 10.06
CA ARG A 104 -17.51 -9.83 8.60
C ARG A 104 -16.91 -11.17 8.17
N LEU A 105 -15.91 -11.68 8.91
CA LEU A 105 -15.35 -13.02 8.69
C LEU A 105 -16.37 -14.15 8.95
N GLN A 106 -17.35 -13.93 9.84
CA GLN A 106 -18.44 -14.87 10.10
C GLN A 106 -19.60 -14.73 9.10
N SER A 107 -19.91 -13.53 8.61
CA SER A 107 -20.98 -13.29 7.63
C SER A 107 -20.58 -13.70 6.21
N ILE A 108 -19.28 -13.71 5.89
CA ILE A 108 -18.74 -14.30 4.64
C ILE A 108 -19.04 -15.82 4.56
N VAL A 109 -19.29 -16.49 5.69
CA VAL A 109 -19.67 -17.91 5.72
C VAL A 109 -21.19 -18.10 5.50
N GLN A 110 -22.01 -17.04 5.54
CA GLN A 110 -23.47 -17.17 5.61
C GLN A 110 -24.31 -16.36 4.61
N ASP A 111 -23.78 -15.33 3.95
CA ASP A 111 -24.59 -14.56 2.98
C ASP A 111 -24.35 -14.95 1.52
N GLN A 112 -25.39 -15.53 0.91
CA GLN A 112 -25.63 -15.49 -0.52
C GLN A 112 -26.31 -14.15 -0.91
N PRO A 113 -26.12 -13.69 -2.15
CA PRO A 113 -26.21 -12.28 -2.52
C PRO A 113 -27.63 -11.81 -2.81
N SER A 114 -27.90 -10.52 -2.60
CA SER A 114 -29.09 -9.86 -3.17
C SER A 114 -28.74 -8.55 -3.88
N VAL A 115 -28.69 -8.67 -5.21
CA VAL A 115 -29.12 -7.71 -6.25
C VAL A 115 -28.46 -6.33 -6.24
N LEU A 116 -27.59 -6.08 -7.23
CA LEU A 116 -27.77 -5.13 -8.34
C LEU A 116 -26.70 -5.40 -9.44
N ASP A 117 -27.18 -5.56 -10.68
CA ASP A 117 -26.54 -5.52 -12.01
C ASP A 117 -25.36 -6.44 -12.40
N ASP A 118 -25.73 -7.53 -13.10
CA ASP A 118 -25.27 -7.96 -14.45
C ASP A 118 -23.83 -7.65 -14.92
N HIS A 119 -22.88 -8.55 -14.60
CA HIS A 119 -21.99 -9.30 -15.52
C HIS A 119 -20.82 -9.91 -14.70
N SER A 120 -20.50 -11.19 -14.98
CA SER A 120 -19.42 -12.03 -14.40
C SER A 120 -19.43 -12.25 -12.88
N VAL A 121 -19.60 -13.51 -12.47
CA VAL A 121 -18.85 -14.03 -11.31
C VAL A 121 -17.39 -13.88 -11.72
N GLU A 122 -16.69 -12.87 -11.23
CA GLU A 122 -15.34 -12.55 -11.70
C GLU A 122 -14.37 -13.64 -11.24
N ASP A 123 -13.73 -14.31 -12.21
CA ASP A 123 -12.71 -15.35 -12.02
C ASP A 123 -11.36 -14.77 -11.54
N GLU A 124 -11.33 -13.49 -11.17
CA GLU A 124 -10.16 -12.76 -10.71
C GLU A 124 -10.29 -12.34 -9.24
N HIS A 125 -9.24 -12.57 -8.46
CA HIS A 125 -9.09 -12.09 -7.09
C HIS A 125 -7.93 -11.13 -6.97
N TYR A 126 -8.08 -10.12 -6.11
CA TYR A 126 -7.10 -9.04 -5.98
C TYR A 126 -6.55 -8.91 -4.57
N SER A 127 -5.24 -8.75 -4.44
CA SER A 127 -4.60 -8.40 -3.17
C SER A 127 -3.90 -7.06 -3.27
N ILE A 128 -4.15 -6.17 -2.32
CA ILE A 128 -3.49 -4.85 -2.27
C ILE A 128 -2.50 -4.83 -1.10
N TRP A 129 -1.28 -4.42 -1.42
CA TRP A 129 -0.19 -4.26 -0.45
C TRP A 129 0.35 -2.85 -0.47
N ILE A 130 0.70 -2.33 0.71
CA ILE A 130 1.28 -1.00 0.85
C ILE A 130 2.66 -1.12 1.49
N SER A 131 3.67 -0.54 0.83
CA SER A 131 4.96 -0.27 1.45
C SER A 131 5.23 1.24 1.44
N PHE A 132 5.92 1.72 2.46
CA PHE A 132 6.19 3.15 2.59
C PHE A 132 7.55 3.36 3.24
N PHE A 133 8.45 4.05 2.55
CA PHE A 133 9.79 4.36 3.07
C PHE A 133 10.19 5.80 2.74
N GLU A 134 11.20 6.28 3.44
CA GLU A 134 11.89 7.52 3.09
C GLU A 134 13.33 7.23 2.68
N LEU A 135 13.78 7.94 1.64
CA LEU A 135 15.17 8.07 1.26
C LEU A 135 15.69 9.37 1.86
N TYR A 136 16.68 9.25 2.75
CA TYR A 136 17.29 10.37 3.43
C TYR A 136 18.78 10.09 3.62
N ASN A 137 19.63 11.01 3.14
CA ASN A 137 21.08 10.90 3.21
C ASN A 137 21.60 9.54 2.70
N GLU A 138 21.22 9.17 1.47
CA GLU A 138 21.57 7.90 0.80
C GLU A 138 21.17 6.63 1.57
N SER A 139 20.29 6.76 2.57
CA SER A 139 19.81 5.65 3.40
C SER A 139 18.29 5.53 3.28
N VAL A 140 17.81 4.28 3.22
CA VAL A 140 16.38 3.98 3.19
C VAL A 140 15.90 3.68 4.60
N PHE A 141 14.78 4.28 5.00
CA PHE A 141 14.15 4.02 6.29
C PHE A 141 12.68 3.67 6.10
N ASP A 142 12.30 2.49 6.60
CA ASP A 142 10.91 2.04 6.59
C ASP A 142 10.03 2.96 7.46
N LEU A 143 8.93 3.45 6.90
CA LEU A 143 7.95 4.31 7.57
C LEU A 143 6.80 3.51 8.19
N LEU A 144 6.65 2.22 7.89
CA LEU A 144 5.62 1.33 8.44
C LEU A 144 6.10 0.52 9.65
N ILE A 145 7.37 0.67 10.04
CA ILE A 145 7.89 0.10 11.30
C ILE A 145 7.55 1.03 12.47
N LYS A 146 7.02 0.43 13.55
CA LYS A 146 6.74 1.15 14.80
C LYS A 146 8.02 1.85 15.31
N PRO A 147 7.99 3.18 15.52
CA PRO A 147 9.11 3.88 16.14
C PRO A 147 9.40 3.33 17.53
N SER A 148 10.66 3.05 17.82
CA SER A 148 11.11 2.68 19.16
C SER A 148 11.70 3.91 19.83
N ALA A 149 11.09 4.35 20.93
CA ALA A 149 11.59 5.50 21.70
C ALA A 149 13.03 5.31 22.21
N MET A 150 13.51 4.06 22.28
CA MET A 150 14.84 3.71 22.79
C MET A 150 15.85 3.35 21.69
N LYS A 151 15.44 3.17 20.44
CA LYS A 151 16.34 2.74 19.35
C LYS A 151 16.25 3.69 18.17
N LYS A 152 17.41 4.12 17.68
CA LYS A 152 17.51 4.82 16.39
C LYS A 152 16.89 3.96 15.28
N ARG A 153 16.29 4.62 14.29
CA ARG A 153 15.75 3.96 13.10
C ARG A 153 16.88 3.19 12.40
N LYS A 154 16.60 1.94 12.04
CA LYS A 154 17.52 1.08 11.30
C LYS A 154 17.42 1.46 9.82
N ALA A 155 18.53 1.84 9.21
CA ALA A 155 18.60 1.96 7.76
C ALA A 155 18.46 0.57 7.13
N LEU A 156 17.58 0.46 6.13
CA LEU A 156 17.41 -0.74 5.33
C LEU A 156 18.58 -0.88 4.35
N ARG A 157 18.90 -2.12 4.00
CA ARG A 157 19.97 -2.43 3.05
C ARG A 157 19.41 -2.49 1.64
N LEU A 158 20.05 -1.77 0.73
CA LEU A 158 19.86 -1.94 -0.70
C LEU A 158 20.67 -3.15 -1.17
N MET A 159 20.02 -4.06 -1.88
CA MET A 159 20.67 -5.15 -2.60
C MET A 159 20.56 -4.84 -4.08
N GLN A 160 21.65 -4.99 -4.81
CA GLN A 160 21.63 -4.94 -6.26
C GLN A 160 21.84 -6.36 -6.79
N ASN A 161 20.82 -6.89 -7.46
CA ASN A 161 20.97 -8.06 -8.32
C ASN A 161 21.29 -7.57 -9.75
N ASN A 162 21.68 -8.46 -10.66
CA ASN A 162 22.12 -8.08 -12.01
C ASN A 162 21.06 -7.32 -12.83
N GLU A 163 19.79 -7.41 -12.44
CA GLU A 163 18.65 -6.83 -13.17
C GLU A 163 17.80 -5.86 -12.33
N SER A 164 17.93 -5.85 -11.00
CA SER A 164 17.11 -4.98 -10.14
C SER A 164 17.71 -4.63 -8.78
N THR A 165 17.22 -3.51 -8.22
CA THR A 165 17.56 -3.05 -6.87
C THR A 165 16.43 -3.38 -5.91
N VAL A 166 16.70 -4.24 -4.92
CA VAL A 166 15.72 -4.68 -3.92
C VAL A 166 16.06 -4.07 -2.57
N ILE A 167 15.04 -3.51 -1.90
CA ILE A 167 15.16 -3.03 -0.52
C ILE A 167 14.87 -4.22 0.41
N ARG A 168 15.89 -4.72 1.11
CA ARG A 168 15.68 -5.83 2.06
C ARG A 168 15.00 -5.36 3.35
N ASP A 169 14.20 -6.25 3.90
CA ASP A 169 13.43 -6.06 5.13
C ASP A 169 12.41 -4.91 5.05
N LEU A 170 12.05 -4.45 3.84
CA LEU A 170 10.98 -3.47 3.67
C LEU A 170 9.64 -4.13 3.98
N VAL A 171 8.90 -3.57 4.94
CA VAL A 171 7.60 -4.08 5.33
C VAL A 171 6.56 -3.73 4.26
N GLN A 172 5.77 -4.73 3.87
CA GLN A 172 4.65 -4.60 2.95
C GLN A 172 3.40 -5.05 3.69
N ILE A 173 2.43 -4.15 3.86
CA ILE A 173 1.22 -4.39 4.65
C ILE A 173 0.08 -4.72 3.69
N PRO A 174 -0.52 -5.92 3.74
CA PRO A 174 -1.74 -6.17 2.99
C PRO A 174 -2.85 -5.29 3.56
N VAL A 175 -3.80 -4.82 2.74
CA VAL A 175 -4.95 -4.00 3.16
C VAL A 175 -6.23 -4.53 2.52
N PHE A 176 -7.33 -4.55 3.28
CA PHE A 176 -8.58 -5.22 2.88
C PHE A 176 -9.75 -4.28 2.61
N ASP A 177 -9.58 -2.99 2.87
CA ASP A 177 -10.53 -1.95 2.54
C ASP A 177 -9.82 -0.59 2.44
N LEU A 178 -10.56 0.39 1.92
CA LEU A 178 -10.07 1.75 1.76
C LEU A 178 -9.61 2.36 3.09
N LYS A 179 -10.29 2.04 4.21
CA LYS A 179 -9.96 2.58 5.52
C LYS A 179 -8.60 2.07 5.99
N GLU A 180 -8.32 0.77 5.85
CA GLU A 180 -7.03 0.17 6.17
C GLU A 180 -5.89 0.75 5.33
N ALA A 181 -6.14 1.00 4.04
CA ALA A 181 -5.18 1.65 3.17
C ALA A 181 -4.85 3.08 3.64
N GLU A 182 -5.88 3.88 3.91
CA GLU A 182 -5.71 5.24 4.44
C GLU A 182 -5.03 5.26 5.82
N ASP A 183 -5.40 4.35 6.72
CA ASP A 183 -4.82 4.21 8.06
C ASP A 183 -3.33 3.83 7.98
N THR A 184 -2.95 2.92 7.08
CA THR A 184 -1.55 2.53 6.82
C THR A 184 -0.72 3.71 6.33
N ILE A 185 -1.26 4.49 5.39
CA ILE A 185 -0.56 5.65 4.85
C ILE A 185 -0.42 6.75 5.92
N ARG A 186 -1.50 7.01 6.68
CA ARG A 186 -1.48 7.98 7.79
C ARG A 186 -0.44 7.61 8.85
N PHE A 187 -0.31 6.31 9.15
CA PHE A 187 0.71 5.81 10.05
C PHE A 187 2.13 6.12 9.54
N GLY A 188 2.41 5.84 8.26
CA GLY A 188 3.71 6.17 7.66
C GLY A 188 4.03 7.67 7.67
N TYR A 189 3.02 8.51 7.44
CA TYR A 189 3.17 9.97 7.56
C TYR A 189 3.50 10.43 8.98
N ALA A 190 2.81 9.89 9.98
CA ALA A 190 3.09 10.20 11.37
C ALA A 190 4.54 9.86 11.73
N ASN A 191 5.02 8.69 11.32
CA ASN A 191 6.40 8.25 11.56
C ASN A 191 7.43 9.13 10.83
N ARG A 192 7.09 9.59 9.62
CA ARG A 192 7.92 10.56 8.89
C ARG A 192 7.99 11.91 9.62
N ALA A 193 6.87 12.38 10.16
CA ALA A 193 6.80 13.65 10.89
C ALA A 193 7.62 13.61 12.19
N THR A 194 7.53 12.53 12.96
CA THR A 194 8.31 12.36 14.20
C THR A 194 9.82 12.22 13.93
N SER A 195 10.20 11.68 12.77
CA SER A 195 11.62 11.56 12.40
C SER A 195 12.27 12.92 12.11
N LYS A 196 11.49 13.90 11.65
CA LYS A 196 11.95 15.28 11.39
C LYS A 196 12.21 16.09 12.67
N THR A 197 11.71 15.65 13.83
CA THR A 197 11.99 16.31 15.11
C THR A 197 13.24 15.75 15.81
N ASP A 198 13.60 14.49 15.53
CA ASP A 198 14.79 13.83 16.09
C ASP A 198 16.08 14.14 15.29
N LEU A 199 15.94 14.59 14.05
CA LEU A 199 17.01 14.98 13.15
C LEU A 199 16.71 16.40 12.67
N ASN A 200 17.60 17.36 12.92
CA ASN A 200 17.45 18.79 12.56
C ASN A 200 17.40 19.01 11.03
N GLU A 201 16.34 18.58 10.34
CA GLU A 201 16.28 18.66 8.89
C GLU A 201 14.87 18.78 8.30
N ALA A 202 14.68 19.86 7.55
CA ALA A 202 13.46 20.19 6.84
C ALA A 202 13.10 19.11 5.81
N SER A 203 11.79 18.94 5.56
CA SER A 203 11.20 18.01 4.59
C SER A 203 11.69 18.15 3.13
N SER A 204 12.54 19.12 2.84
CA SER A 204 13.16 19.35 1.54
C SER A 204 14.28 18.37 1.18
N ARG A 205 14.85 17.67 2.17
CA ARG A 205 16.06 16.83 1.98
C ARG A 205 15.79 15.32 2.10
N SER A 206 14.54 14.93 2.30
CA SER A 206 14.10 13.53 2.36
C SER A 206 13.01 13.30 1.31
N HIS A 207 13.14 12.25 0.50
CA HIS A 207 12.10 11.80 -0.42
C HIS A 207 11.26 10.70 0.25
N ALA A 208 9.95 10.80 0.18
CA ALA A 208 9.04 9.77 0.66
C ALA A 208 8.49 8.98 -0.53
N VAL A 209 8.54 7.65 -0.45
CA VAL A 209 8.14 6.74 -1.52
C VAL A 209 7.05 5.81 -0.99
N LEU A 210 5.82 6.06 -1.42
CA LEU A 210 4.69 5.18 -1.19
C LEU A 210 4.56 4.24 -2.38
N CYS A 211 4.52 2.93 -2.14
CA CYS A 211 4.23 1.94 -3.16
C CYS A 211 2.94 1.22 -2.81
N ILE A 212 1.99 1.23 -3.74
CA ILE A 212 0.77 0.43 -3.70
C ILE A 212 0.97 -0.69 -4.72
N THR A 213 1.03 -1.92 -4.25
CA THR A 213 1.15 -3.10 -5.10
C THR A 213 -0.22 -3.75 -5.23
N LEU A 214 -0.64 -4.00 -6.47
CA LEU A 214 -1.79 -4.81 -6.80
C LEU A 214 -1.29 -6.18 -7.26
N ILE A 215 -1.88 -7.23 -6.73
CA ILE A 215 -1.70 -8.61 -7.21
C ILE A 215 -3.04 -9.07 -7.74
N THR A 216 -3.07 -9.50 -8.99
CA THR A 216 -4.23 -10.11 -9.65
C THR A 216 -4.01 -11.61 -9.72
N ILE A 217 -5.00 -12.37 -9.26
CA ILE A 217 -5.01 -13.82 -9.22
C ILE A 217 -6.17 -14.25 -10.11
N ASP A 218 -5.89 -14.62 -11.34
CA ASP A 218 -6.87 -15.18 -12.28
C ASP A 218 -6.89 -16.71 -12.11
N GLU A 219 -8.08 -17.30 -11.92
CA GLU A 219 -8.25 -18.76 -11.79
C GLU A 219 -7.83 -19.53 -13.06
N PHE A 220 -7.75 -18.86 -14.21
CA PHE A 220 -7.33 -19.46 -15.48
C PHE A 220 -5.85 -19.27 -15.80
N GLU A 221 -5.14 -18.39 -15.11
CA GLU A 221 -3.70 -18.20 -15.27
C GLU A 221 -2.90 -19.09 -14.30
N GLU A 222 -1.76 -19.62 -14.77
CA GLU A 222 -0.90 -20.47 -13.92
C GLU A 222 -0.18 -19.65 -12.83
N GLU A 223 0.13 -18.38 -13.11
CA GLU A 223 0.84 -17.48 -12.21
C GLU A 223 0.08 -16.17 -12.04
N PRO A 224 -0.04 -15.65 -10.81
CA PRO A 224 -0.65 -14.33 -10.57
C PRO A 224 0.20 -13.19 -11.15
N THR A 225 -0.47 -12.12 -11.57
CA THR A 225 0.16 -10.91 -12.08
C THR A 225 0.36 -9.90 -10.95
N MET A 226 1.49 -9.17 -10.94
CA MET A 226 1.79 -8.13 -9.96
C MET A 226 2.10 -6.80 -10.66
N SER A 227 1.47 -5.72 -10.20
CA SER A 227 1.70 -4.36 -10.69
C SER A 227 1.87 -3.37 -9.54
N HIS A 228 2.62 -2.31 -9.80
CA HIS A 228 2.98 -1.31 -8.79
C HIS A 228 2.54 0.08 -9.20
N MET A 229 1.88 0.78 -8.29
CA MET A 229 1.72 2.22 -8.35
C MET A 229 2.62 2.87 -7.29
N CYS A 230 3.74 3.40 -7.75
CA CYS A 230 4.75 4.09 -6.94
C CYS A 230 4.54 5.59 -6.97
N LYS A 231 4.60 6.22 -5.79
CA LYS A 231 4.30 7.64 -5.60
C LYS A 231 5.36 8.31 -4.76
N PHE A 232 6.06 9.29 -5.35
CA PHE A 232 7.19 10.01 -4.77
C PHE A 232 6.79 11.43 -4.33
N HIS A 233 7.28 11.82 -3.15
CA HIS A 233 7.19 13.17 -2.60
C HIS A 233 8.54 13.68 -2.10
#